data_AF-A0A8J1W4Z4-F1
#
_entry.id   AF-A0A8J1W4Z4-F1
#
_cell.length_a   1.000
_cell.length_b   1.000
_cell.length_c   1.000
_cell.angle_alpha   90.00
_cell.angle_beta   90.00
_cell.angle_gamma   90.00
#
_symmetry.space_group_name_H-M   'P 1'
#
loop_
_entity.id
_entity.type
_entity.pdbx_description
1 polymer ?
#
loop_
_entity_poly.entity_id
_entity_poly.type
_entity_poly.pdbx_seq_one_letter_code
_entity_poly.pdbx_strand_id
1 'polypeptide(L)'
;MPSNRSNAAAAAMSKRALKKQENAALNSASLLTQKQFWYGLGFMFLVGGISIFQFGLMLSNLLGVANVANAGVHYVDVASEDAKLKEAFFGGDPHVLYCTGEKTELAPTPKVVVDLARMIQKDKKAGDTKFITANCFKPMSSGKTIAERFSFGKNEGFVAVFANEDPPVQLNYLQSAEYVAKQIKPMLKTGITKIVYKKDWDKIKKKRSFLLLGGKTHPKLNNMHAVFSPEVKNYRKTKIATVDTSFWEVNQLDEEFVKALPAPEEDSEFGTAMCVVKEPTAGGPEPDEEEDEKAEEKAKTEEEKRAEAKKAFKDGKDGKKEEEKKDEKNKKVKKYRIAYLDSWEGDAPRQFLEKCAAGGEESWKVANKRPEVRVIPSKPKVVKRPSRGGAEKVTASEDDGTKKGGKERIGRRADDEEKPEEEDDFEDFNPEQGEGEGEGEEGLFGTEEEQDVGEDEAAVDVEL
;
A
#
# COMPACT_ATOMS: atom_id res chain seq x y z
N MET A 1 -26.30 -122.74 -32.82
CA MET A 1 -25.20 -121.74 -32.92
C MET A 1 -24.98 -121.45 -34.40
N PRO A 2 -24.56 -120.26 -34.90
CA PRO A 2 -24.20 -118.93 -34.32
C PRO A 2 -25.25 -117.84 -34.74
N SER A 3 -25.42 -116.66 -34.13
CA SER A 3 -24.65 -115.41 -33.93
C SER A 3 -25.00 -114.24 -34.87
N ASN A 4 -25.30 -113.10 -34.24
CA ASN A 4 -24.80 -111.74 -34.49
C ASN A 4 -25.39 -110.78 -35.54
N ARG A 5 -25.67 -109.57 -35.00
CA ARG A 5 -25.34 -108.20 -35.46
C ARG A 5 -26.40 -107.33 -36.15
N SER A 6 -26.33 -106.05 -35.76
CA SER A 6 -26.75 -104.82 -36.45
C SER A 6 -28.23 -104.43 -36.20
N ASN A 7 -28.59 -103.25 -35.67
CA ASN A 7 -28.05 -101.92 -35.94
C ASN A 7 -28.17 -100.96 -34.73
N ALA A 8 -27.03 -100.39 -34.34
CA ALA A 8 -26.90 -99.15 -33.60
C ALA A 8 -26.55 -98.05 -34.61
N ALA A 9 -27.48 -97.11 -34.91
CA ALA A 9 -27.16 -95.98 -35.81
C ALA A 9 -28.08 -94.73 -35.74
N ALA A 10 -29.10 -94.64 -34.88
CA ALA A 10 -30.09 -93.55 -34.99
C ALA A 10 -30.09 -92.49 -33.87
N ALA A 11 -29.38 -92.67 -32.75
CA ALA A 11 -29.58 -91.83 -31.56
C ALA A 11 -28.45 -90.82 -31.23
N ALA A 12 -27.43 -90.67 -32.09
CA ALA A 12 -26.22 -89.88 -31.76
C ALA A 12 -26.09 -88.53 -32.49
N MET A 13 -27.07 -88.10 -33.30
CA MET A 13 -26.98 -86.88 -34.12
C MET A 13 -27.92 -85.72 -33.74
N SER A 14 -28.47 -85.64 -32.52
CA SER A 14 -29.29 -84.47 -32.11
C SER A 14 -28.60 -83.53 -31.12
N LYS A 15 -27.69 -84.03 -30.28
CA LYS A 15 -27.09 -83.20 -29.19
C LYS A 15 -25.91 -82.32 -29.65
N ARG A 16 -25.22 -82.66 -30.74
CA ARG A 16 -24.13 -81.83 -31.29
C ARG A 16 -24.63 -80.70 -32.21
N ALA A 17 -25.79 -80.85 -32.84
CA ALA A 17 -26.38 -79.79 -33.68
C ALA A 17 -27.01 -78.68 -32.82
N LEU A 18 -27.71 -79.04 -31.74
CA LEU A 18 -28.32 -78.07 -30.82
C LEU A 18 -27.28 -77.20 -30.07
N LYS A 19 -26.18 -77.80 -29.60
CA LYS A 19 -25.08 -77.04 -28.95
C LYS A 19 -24.34 -76.09 -29.89
N LYS A 20 -24.41 -76.31 -31.21
CA LYS A 20 -23.76 -75.42 -32.19
C LYS A 20 -24.65 -74.21 -32.54
N GLN A 21 -25.97 -74.30 -32.34
CA GLN A 21 -26.89 -73.16 -32.48
C GLN A 21 -26.91 -72.25 -31.24
N GLU A 22 -26.86 -72.80 -30.01
CA GLU A 22 -26.84 -71.97 -28.79
C GLU A 22 -25.56 -71.12 -28.64
N ASN A 23 -24.40 -71.67 -29.02
CA ASN A 23 -23.14 -70.91 -28.98
C ASN A 23 -22.99 -69.88 -30.10
N ALA A 24 -23.79 -69.99 -31.18
CA ALA A 24 -23.84 -68.95 -32.22
C ALA A 24 -24.71 -67.77 -31.79
N ALA A 25 -25.78 -68.00 -31.03
CA ALA A 25 -26.67 -66.95 -30.53
C ALA A 25 -26.03 -66.10 -29.41
N LEU A 26 -25.17 -66.70 -28.56
CA LEU A 26 -24.49 -65.97 -27.48
C LEU A 26 -23.38 -65.02 -27.96
N ASN A 27 -22.80 -65.26 -29.14
CA ASN A 27 -21.74 -64.38 -29.69
C ASN A 27 -22.28 -63.21 -30.52
N SER A 28 -23.53 -63.25 -31.00
CA SER A 28 -24.15 -62.13 -31.72
C SER A 28 -24.93 -61.16 -30.82
N ALA A 29 -25.28 -61.56 -29.59
CA ALA A 29 -26.07 -60.73 -28.67
C ALA A 29 -25.23 -59.76 -27.79
N SER A 30 -23.89 -59.89 -27.75
CA SER A 30 -23.03 -59.10 -26.84
C SER A 30 -22.35 -57.87 -27.47
N LEU A 31 -22.45 -57.67 -28.79
CA LEU A 31 -21.76 -56.56 -29.48
C LEU A 31 -22.64 -55.33 -29.75
N LEU A 32 -23.97 -55.49 -29.70
CA LEU A 32 -24.92 -54.37 -29.89
C LEU A 32 -25.24 -53.61 -28.58
N THR A 33 -25.07 -54.24 -27.42
CA THR A 33 -25.35 -53.64 -26.10
C THR A 33 -24.19 -52.79 -25.57
N GLN A 34 -22.95 -53.08 -25.95
CA GLN A 34 -21.79 -52.30 -25.47
C GLN A 34 -21.71 -50.92 -26.13
N LYS A 35 -22.00 -50.80 -27.43
CA LYS A 35 -22.07 -49.48 -28.10
C LYS A 35 -23.24 -48.64 -27.58
N GLN A 36 -24.43 -49.24 -27.40
CA GLN A 36 -25.58 -48.54 -26.83
C GLN A 36 -25.35 -48.12 -25.36
N PHE A 37 -24.57 -48.88 -24.58
CA PHE A 37 -24.16 -48.49 -23.24
C PHE A 37 -23.23 -47.27 -23.24
N TRP A 38 -22.22 -47.22 -24.12
CA TRP A 38 -21.33 -46.05 -24.25
C TRP A 38 -22.04 -44.82 -24.85
N TYR A 39 -22.97 -45.00 -25.79
CA TYR A 39 -23.82 -43.90 -26.27
C TYR A 39 -24.80 -43.41 -25.20
N GLY A 40 -25.36 -44.31 -24.38
CA GLY A 40 -26.20 -43.95 -23.24
C GLY A 40 -25.45 -43.20 -22.14
N LEU A 41 -24.21 -43.61 -21.84
CA LEU A 41 -23.34 -42.95 -20.86
C LEU A 41 -22.84 -41.59 -21.38
N GLY A 42 -22.51 -41.49 -22.67
CA GLY A 42 -22.19 -40.23 -23.35
C GLY A 42 -23.38 -39.28 -23.37
N PHE A 43 -24.60 -39.78 -23.61
CA PHE A 43 -25.83 -38.98 -23.56
C PHE A 43 -26.18 -38.53 -22.14
N MET A 44 -25.93 -39.36 -21.11
CA MET A 44 -26.06 -38.92 -19.71
C MET A 44 -25.01 -37.87 -19.31
N PHE A 45 -23.79 -37.91 -19.86
CA PHE A 45 -22.81 -36.82 -19.65
C PHE A 45 -23.15 -35.56 -20.45
N LEU A 46 -23.78 -35.68 -21.63
CA LEU A 46 -24.24 -34.52 -22.43
C LEU A 46 -25.48 -33.84 -21.84
N VAL A 47 -26.45 -34.62 -21.34
CA VAL A 47 -27.71 -34.09 -20.79
C VAL A 47 -27.61 -33.85 -19.28
N GLY A 48 -26.81 -34.63 -18.54
CA GLY A 48 -26.60 -34.51 -17.09
C GLY A 48 -25.29 -33.85 -16.66
N GLY A 49 -24.30 -33.70 -17.55
CA GLY A 49 -23.02 -33.06 -17.21
C GLY A 49 -23.14 -31.58 -16.89
N ILE A 50 -24.09 -30.87 -17.52
CA ILE A 50 -24.41 -29.48 -17.17
C ILE A 50 -25.03 -29.42 -15.76
N SER A 51 -25.84 -30.39 -15.39
CA SER A 51 -26.50 -30.47 -14.07
C SER A 51 -25.54 -30.87 -12.96
N ILE A 52 -24.57 -31.76 -13.21
CA ILE A 52 -23.56 -32.14 -12.21
C ILE A 52 -22.58 -30.99 -11.95
N PHE A 53 -22.25 -30.19 -12.96
CA PHE A 53 -21.42 -29.00 -12.76
C PHE A 53 -22.16 -27.91 -11.98
N GLN A 54 -23.45 -27.68 -12.26
CA GLN A 54 -24.27 -26.77 -11.44
C GLN A 54 -24.52 -27.29 -10.02
N PHE A 55 -24.72 -28.59 -9.83
CA PHE A 55 -24.92 -29.19 -8.50
C PHE A 55 -23.61 -29.21 -7.70
N GLY A 56 -22.47 -29.43 -8.35
CA GLY A 56 -21.13 -29.30 -7.77
C GLY A 56 -20.84 -27.87 -7.32
N LEU A 57 -21.21 -26.87 -8.12
CA LEU A 57 -21.15 -25.45 -7.75
C LEU A 57 -22.15 -25.08 -6.63
N MET A 58 -23.35 -25.68 -6.60
CA MET A 58 -24.29 -25.49 -5.49
C MET A 58 -23.79 -26.13 -4.20
N LEU A 59 -23.17 -27.31 -4.25
CA LEU A 59 -22.64 -27.98 -3.04
C LEU A 59 -21.42 -27.28 -2.46
N SER A 60 -20.55 -26.69 -3.30
CA SER A 60 -19.43 -25.88 -2.83
C SER A 60 -19.89 -24.53 -2.26
N ASN A 61 -21.03 -23.98 -2.74
CA ASN A 61 -21.72 -22.86 -2.09
C ASN A 61 -22.40 -23.27 -0.77
N LEU A 62 -22.95 -24.49 -0.67
CA LEU A 62 -23.62 -25.01 0.54
C LEU A 62 -22.64 -25.39 1.66
N LEU A 63 -21.43 -25.85 1.32
CA LEU A 63 -20.38 -26.20 2.30
C LEU A 63 -19.62 -24.97 2.85
N GLY A 64 -20.02 -23.74 2.50
CA GLY A 64 -19.55 -22.51 3.15
C GLY A 64 -18.09 -22.13 2.89
N VAL A 65 -17.30 -22.97 2.20
CA VAL A 65 -15.88 -22.70 1.92
C VAL A 65 -15.69 -21.77 0.70
N ALA A 66 -16.68 -21.68 -0.21
CA ALA A 66 -16.53 -20.92 -1.46
C ALA A 66 -16.91 -19.42 -1.38
N ASN A 67 -17.63 -18.97 -0.34
CA ASN A 67 -18.15 -17.59 -0.30
C ASN A 67 -17.16 -16.53 0.18
N VAL A 68 -15.98 -16.90 0.68
CA VAL A 68 -14.96 -15.92 1.10
C VAL A 68 -14.22 -15.31 -0.10
N ALA A 69 -14.14 -16.03 -1.22
CA ALA A 69 -13.54 -15.52 -2.46
C ALA A 69 -14.31 -14.31 -3.04
N ASN A 70 -15.62 -14.20 -2.78
CA ASN A 70 -16.47 -13.15 -3.34
C ASN A 70 -16.34 -11.77 -2.66
N ALA A 71 -15.60 -11.67 -1.55
CA ALA A 71 -15.39 -10.39 -0.86
C ALA A 71 -13.99 -9.78 -1.08
N GLY A 72 -13.14 -10.43 -1.88
CA GLY A 72 -11.75 -10.01 -2.10
C GLY A 72 -10.87 -10.11 -0.85
N VAL A 73 -11.23 -10.97 0.12
CA VAL A 73 -10.39 -11.31 1.28
C VAL A 73 -9.73 -12.65 1.00
N HIS A 74 -8.40 -12.65 0.87
CA HIS A 74 -7.63 -13.84 0.54
C HIS A 74 -7.10 -14.51 1.80
N TYR A 75 -7.36 -15.80 1.98
CA TYR A 75 -6.70 -16.57 3.03
C TYR A 75 -5.31 -16.97 2.58
N VAL A 76 -4.30 -16.70 3.40
CA VAL A 76 -2.89 -17.01 3.12
C VAL A 76 -2.37 -17.92 4.21
N ASP A 77 -1.95 -19.13 3.83
CA ASP A 77 -1.31 -20.06 4.75
C ASP A 77 0.17 -19.69 4.93
N VAL A 78 0.52 -19.33 6.17
CA VAL A 78 1.85 -18.82 6.56
C VAL A 78 2.97 -19.82 6.24
N ALA A 79 2.69 -21.12 6.31
CA ALA A 79 3.72 -22.15 6.10
C ALA A 79 4.06 -22.36 4.62
N SER A 80 3.07 -22.27 3.74
CA SER A 80 3.22 -22.56 2.31
C SER A 80 3.42 -21.31 1.45
N GLU A 81 2.93 -20.15 1.89
CA GLU A 81 2.86 -18.92 1.09
C GLU A 81 3.68 -17.75 1.66
N ASP A 82 4.80 -18.03 2.34
CA ASP A 82 5.69 -17.02 2.93
C ASP A 82 6.15 -15.94 1.92
N ALA A 83 6.33 -16.30 0.65
CA ALA A 83 6.68 -15.34 -0.40
C ALA A 83 5.60 -14.26 -0.61
N LYS A 84 4.31 -14.65 -0.61
CA LYS A 84 3.19 -13.71 -0.76
C LYS A 84 3.06 -12.81 0.47
N LEU A 85 3.33 -13.34 1.67
CA LEU A 85 3.35 -12.53 2.90
C LEU A 85 4.50 -11.51 2.89
N LYS A 86 5.70 -11.92 2.45
CA LYS A 86 6.82 -10.99 2.28
C LYS A 86 6.49 -9.90 1.26
N GLU A 87 5.87 -10.25 0.15
CA GLU A 87 5.38 -9.28 -0.82
C GLU A 87 4.31 -8.36 -0.19
N ALA A 88 3.39 -8.89 0.61
CA ALA A 88 2.38 -8.08 1.29
C ALA A 88 2.98 -7.06 2.28
N PHE A 89 4.07 -7.42 2.95
CA PHE A 89 4.71 -6.58 3.96
C PHE A 89 5.72 -5.59 3.37
N PHE A 90 6.45 -5.98 2.32
CA PHE A 90 7.58 -5.21 1.78
C PHE A 90 7.40 -4.80 0.31
N GLY A 91 6.29 -5.18 -0.31
CA GLY A 91 5.95 -4.85 -1.69
C GLY A 91 5.53 -3.40 -1.89
N GLY A 92 5.22 -2.66 -0.82
CA GLY A 92 4.79 -1.26 -0.88
C GLY A 92 3.28 -1.07 -1.17
N ASP A 93 2.67 -2.06 -1.83
CA ASP A 93 1.22 -2.15 -2.02
C ASP A 93 0.47 -2.17 -0.69
N PRO A 94 -0.68 -1.49 -0.59
CA PRO A 94 -1.48 -1.47 0.61
C PRO A 94 -2.11 -2.84 0.88
N HIS A 95 -1.84 -3.39 2.05
CA HIS A 95 -2.41 -4.64 2.54
C HIS A 95 -3.09 -4.42 3.90
N VAL A 96 -4.28 -4.99 4.05
CA VAL A 96 -4.98 -5.06 5.33
C VAL A 96 -5.02 -6.52 5.75
N LEU A 97 -4.27 -6.85 6.79
CA LEU A 97 -4.14 -8.19 7.34
C LEU A 97 -5.09 -8.38 8.52
N TYR A 98 -6.05 -9.29 8.40
CA TYR A 98 -6.80 -9.79 9.54
C TYR A 98 -6.04 -10.95 10.20
N CYS A 99 -5.60 -10.73 11.43
CA CYS A 99 -4.79 -11.67 12.18
C CYS A 99 -5.67 -12.68 12.95
N THR A 100 -5.59 -13.95 12.57
CA THR A 100 -6.21 -15.06 13.30
C THR A 100 -5.20 -15.75 14.22
N GLY A 101 -5.70 -16.55 15.15
CA GLY A 101 -4.94 -17.48 15.98
C GLY A 101 -5.37 -18.92 15.73
N GLU A 102 -4.77 -19.88 16.44
CA GLU A 102 -5.04 -21.32 16.24
C GLU A 102 -6.52 -21.69 16.39
N LYS A 103 -7.26 -21.00 17.28
CA LYS A 103 -8.69 -21.25 17.53
C LYS A 103 -9.58 -20.65 16.46
N THR A 104 -9.16 -19.52 15.89
CA THR A 104 -9.94 -18.72 14.95
C THR A 104 -9.56 -18.98 13.50
N GLU A 105 -8.52 -19.76 13.23
CA GLU A 105 -8.06 -20.11 11.88
C GLU A 105 -9.12 -20.84 11.05
N LEU A 106 -9.90 -21.72 11.68
CA LEU A 106 -10.99 -22.45 11.03
C LEU A 106 -12.32 -21.68 11.04
N ALA A 107 -12.38 -20.55 11.76
CA ALA A 107 -13.58 -19.75 11.85
C ALA A 107 -13.76 -18.90 10.57
N PRO A 108 -15.01 -18.67 10.13
CA PRO A 108 -15.25 -17.76 9.01
C PRO A 108 -14.76 -16.36 9.36
N THR A 109 -14.22 -15.65 8.36
CA THR A 109 -13.78 -14.26 8.54
C THR A 109 -14.96 -13.41 9.05
N PRO A 110 -14.79 -12.60 10.11
CA PRO A 110 -15.88 -11.80 10.66
C PRO A 110 -16.51 -10.89 9.62
N LYS A 111 -17.83 -10.74 9.67
CA LYS A 111 -18.59 -9.88 8.75
C LYS A 111 -18.06 -8.44 8.71
N VAL A 112 -17.56 -7.93 9.85
CA VAL A 112 -16.95 -6.60 9.95
C VAL A 112 -15.75 -6.44 9.01
N VAL A 113 -14.90 -7.48 8.87
CA VAL A 113 -13.73 -7.45 7.99
C VAL A 113 -14.14 -7.53 6.52
N VAL A 114 -15.15 -8.35 6.22
CA VAL A 114 -15.73 -8.49 4.87
C VAL A 114 -16.38 -7.18 4.40
N ASP A 115 -17.18 -6.55 5.26
CA ASP A 115 -17.83 -5.27 4.94
C ASP A 115 -16.81 -4.13 4.85
N LEU A 116 -15.73 -4.18 5.65
CA LEU A 116 -14.59 -3.26 5.55
C LEU A 116 -13.90 -3.38 4.20
N ALA A 117 -13.60 -4.61 3.76
CA ALA A 117 -12.98 -4.86 2.45
C ALA A 117 -13.82 -4.27 1.32
N ARG A 118 -15.13 -4.52 1.33
CA ARG A 118 -16.07 -3.97 0.34
C ARG A 118 -16.10 -2.43 0.36
N MET A 119 -16.02 -1.81 1.54
CA MET A 119 -16.01 -0.35 1.66
C MET A 119 -14.72 0.29 1.17
N ILE A 120 -13.57 -0.33 1.45
CA ILE A 120 -12.27 0.17 0.98
C ILE A 120 -12.11 -0.05 -0.52
N GLN A 121 -12.54 -1.19 -1.06
CA GLN A 121 -12.51 -1.47 -2.50
C GLN A 121 -13.34 -0.48 -3.34
N LYS A 122 -14.44 0.05 -2.78
CA LYS A 122 -15.25 1.09 -3.43
C LYS A 122 -14.61 2.48 -3.41
N ASP A 123 -13.57 2.70 -2.60
CA ASP A 123 -12.91 3.99 -2.47
C ASP A 123 -11.90 4.21 -3.61
N LYS A 124 -12.06 5.25 -4.42
CA LYS A 124 -11.14 5.56 -5.54
C LYS A 124 -9.68 5.74 -5.12
N LYS A 125 -9.41 6.11 -3.86
CA LYS A 125 -8.05 6.37 -3.35
C LYS A 125 -7.42 5.14 -2.71
N ALA A 126 -8.21 4.16 -2.31
CA ALA A 126 -7.76 2.97 -1.59
C ALA A 126 -8.24 1.64 -2.19
N GLY A 127 -8.89 1.66 -3.35
CA GLY A 127 -9.51 0.48 -3.96
C GLY A 127 -8.53 -0.60 -4.40
N ASP A 128 -7.24 -0.25 -4.52
CA ASP A 128 -6.13 -1.18 -4.78
C ASP A 128 -5.65 -1.92 -3.52
N THR A 129 -6.27 -1.68 -2.37
CA THR A 129 -5.92 -2.36 -1.11
C THR A 129 -6.35 -3.81 -1.12
N LYS A 130 -5.37 -4.69 -0.89
CA LYS A 130 -5.57 -6.14 -0.82
C LYS A 130 -5.89 -6.54 0.62
N PHE A 131 -6.89 -7.39 0.82
CA PHE A 131 -7.26 -7.90 2.13
C PHE A 131 -6.77 -9.33 2.27
N ILE A 132 -6.04 -9.61 3.34
CA ILE A 132 -5.48 -10.92 3.63
C ILE A 132 -5.95 -11.38 5.01
N THR A 133 -6.24 -12.65 5.15
CA THR A 133 -6.41 -13.32 6.45
C THR A 133 -5.29 -14.32 6.63
N ALA A 134 -4.55 -14.24 7.73
CA ALA A 134 -3.50 -15.21 8.06
C ALA A 134 -3.37 -15.41 9.57
N ASN A 135 -2.86 -16.58 9.96
CA ASN A 135 -2.56 -16.88 11.36
C ASN A 135 -1.27 -16.18 11.80
N CYS A 136 -1.40 -15.04 12.48
CA CYS A 136 -0.26 -14.20 12.84
C CYS A 136 0.64 -14.77 13.94
N PHE A 137 0.22 -15.88 14.56
CA PHE A 137 0.95 -16.57 15.64
C PHE A 137 1.64 -17.85 15.17
N LYS A 138 1.53 -18.21 13.89
CA LYS A 138 2.33 -19.29 13.31
C LYS A 138 3.73 -18.80 12.94
N PRO A 139 4.78 -19.62 13.17
CA PRO A 139 6.13 -19.24 12.78
C PRO A 139 6.28 -19.23 11.26
N MET A 140 6.92 -18.19 10.73
CA MET A 140 7.29 -18.09 9.32
C MET A 140 8.59 -18.88 9.05
N SER A 141 9.06 -18.88 7.80
CA SER A 141 10.35 -19.46 7.40
C SER A 141 11.55 -18.88 8.18
N SER A 142 11.42 -17.66 8.72
CA SER A 142 12.42 -17.02 9.57
C SER A 142 12.46 -17.56 11.00
N GLY A 143 11.51 -18.41 11.40
CA GLY A 143 11.32 -18.91 12.77
C GLY A 143 10.59 -17.94 13.71
N LYS A 144 10.39 -16.67 13.32
CA LYS A 144 9.56 -15.70 14.05
C LYS A 144 8.13 -15.71 13.53
N THR A 145 7.17 -15.44 14.41
CA THR A 145 5.77 -15.22 14.00
C THR A 145 5.59 -13.81 13.41
N ILE A 146 4.47 -13.57 12.70
CA ILE A 146 4.14 -12.23 12.20
C ILE A 146 3.95 -11.26 13.38
N ALA A 147 3.26 -11.72 14.43
CA ALA A 147 3.04 -10.91 15.62
C ALA A 147 4.35 -10.53 16.33
N GLU A 148 5.30 -11.46 16.48
CA GLU A 148 6.61 -11.15 17.05
C GLU A 148 7.45 -10.26 16.14
N ARG A 149 7.36 -10.42 14.81
CA ARG A 149 8.15 -9.65 13.86
C ARG A 149 7.82 -8.16 13.92
N PHE A 150 6.53 -7.82 14.00
CA PHE A 150 6.06 -6.43 14.01
C PHE A 150 5.62 -5.97 15.40
N SER A 151 6.03 -6.70 16.45
CA SER A 151 5.70 -6.39 17.84
C SER A 151 4.20 -6.22 18.11
N PHE A 152 3.36 -6.97 17.40
CA PHE A 152 1.93 -7.03 17.69
C PHE A 152 1.71 -7.77 19.01
N GLY A 153 0.72 -7.32 19.77
CA GLY A 153 0.36 -7.96 21.04
C GLY A 153 -0.10 -9.41 20.88
N LYS A 154 -0.34 -10.09 22.01
CA LYS A 154 -0.79 -11.51 22.03
C LYS A 154 -2.29 -11.71 21.73
N ASN A 155 -3.01 -10.63 21.41
CA ASN A 155 -4.44 -10.69 21.17
C ASN A 155 -4.70 -11.19 19.75
N GLU A 156 -5.63 -12.12 19.56
CA GLU A 156 -6.09 -12.55 18.23
C GLU A 156 -7.25 -11.67 17.72
N GLY A 157 -7.55 -11.75 16.42
CA GLY A 157 -8.71 -11.09 15.82
C GLY A 157 -8.55 -9.58 15.61
N PHE A 158 -7.33 -9.06 15.53
CA PHE A 158 -7.06 -7.67 15.18
C PHE A 158 -6.84 -7.49 13.68
N VAL A 159 -6.90 -6.25 13.23
CA VAL A 159 -6.52 -5.85 11.87
C VAL A 159 -5.19 -5.11 11.91
N ALA A 160 -4.22 -5.53 11.11
CA ALA A 160 -2.97 -4.82 10.87
C ALA A 160 -2.99 -4.17 9.49
N VAL A 161 -2.58 -2.91 9.41
CA VAL A 161 -2.52 -2.16 8.15
C VAL A 161 -1.05 -2.00 7.74
N PHE A 162 -0.72 -2.48 6.55
CA PHE A 162 0.57 -2.33 5.91
C PHE A 162 0.38 -1.43 4.69
N ALA A 163 0.99 -0.25 4.68
CA ALA A 163 0.85 0.67 3.55
C ALA A 163 2.08 1.58 3.43
N ASN A 164 2.48 1.86 2.19
CA ASN A 164 3.43 2.92 1.86
C ASN A 164 4.77 2.87 2.65
N GLU A 165 5.27 1.67 2.94
CA GLU A 165 6.46 1.43 3.79
C GLU A 165 6.41 2.09 5.18
N ASP A 166 5.22 2.47 5.65
CA ASP A 166 5.02 2.93 7.02
C ASP A 166 5.00 1.71 7.96
N PRO A 167 5.54 1.83 9.20
CA PRO A 167 5.43 0.76 10.19
C PRO A 167 3.96 0.35 10.36
N PRO A 168 3.68 -0.96 10.43
CA PRO A 168 2.30 -1.41 10.42
C PRO A 168 1.55 -0.97 11.67
N VAL A 169 0.27 -0.63 11.49
CA VAL A 169 -0.58 -0.17 12.59
C VAL A 169 -1.57 -1.27 12.97
N GLN A 170 -1.55 -1.67 14.23
CA GLN A 170 -2.48 -2.64 14.81
C GLN A 170 -3.77 -1.96 15.31
N LEU A 171 -4.92 -2.41 14.81
CA LEU A 171 -6.25 -1.99 15.24
C LEU A 171 -6.95 -3.15 15.97
N ASN A 172 -7.04 -3.03 17.30
CA ASN A 172 -7.65 -4.04 18.16
C ASN A 172 -9.17 -3.93 18.25
N TYR A 173 -9.74 -2.78 17.91
CA TYR A 173 -11.15 -2.49 18.15
C TYR A 173 -11.95 -2.44 16.85
N LEU A 174 -12.67 -3.53 16.58
CA LEU A 174 -13.44 -3.74 15.36
C LEU A 174 -14.96 -3.66 15.62
N GLN A 175 -15.44 -2.55 16.21
CA GLN A 175 -16.89 -2.35 16.47
C GLN A 175 -17.74 -2.46 15.21
N SER A 176 -17.35 -1.71 14.19
CA SER A 176 -18.06 -1.61 12.93
C SER A 176 -17.07 -1.37 11.81
N ALA A 177 -17.43 -1.82 10.61
CA ALA A 177 -16.58 -1.70 9.45
C ALA A 177 -16.38 -0.22 9.05
N GLU A 178 -17.38 0.63 9.28
CA GLU A 178 -17.29 2.08 9.06
C GLU A 178 -16.29 2.76 9.99
N TYR A 179 -16.31 2.40 11.28
CA TYR A 179 -15.38 2.95 12.26
C TYR A 179 -13.94 2.62 11.89
N VAL A 180 -13.69 1.36 11.54
CA VAL A 180 -12.36 0.90 11.11
C VAL A 180 -11.95 1.56 9.79
N ALA A 181 -12.87 1.69 8.82
CA ALA A 181 -12.59 2.36 7.55
C ALA A 181 -12.16 3.82 7.75
N LYS A 182 -12.80 4.57 8.67
CA LYS A 182 -12.40 5.96 8.99
C LYS A 182 -10.96 6.06 9.51
N GLN A 183 -10.49 5.05 10.24
CA GLN A 183 -9.11 5.00 10.76
C GLN A 183 -8.10 4.59 9.69
N ILE A 184 -8.44 3.61 8.86
CA ILE A 184 -7.52 3.01 7.89
C ILE A 184 -7.37 3.91 6.64
N LYS A 185 -8.44 4.54 6.14
CA LYS A 185 -8.40 5.35 4.90
C LYS A 185 -7.27 6.39 4.86
N PRO A 186 -7.02 7.19 5.91
CA PRO A 186 -5.90 8.13 5.93
C PRO A 186 -4.53 7.45 5.82
N MET A 187 -4.39 6.22 6.31
CA MET A 187 -3.14 5.44 6.24
C MET A 187 -2.89 4.88 4.84
N LEU A 188 -3.96 4.54 4.12
CA LEU A 188 -3.90 4.01 2.75
C LEU A 188 -3.70 5.10 1.69
N LYS A 189 -4.03 6.36 2.02
CA LYS A 189 -3.90 7.50 1.11
C LYS A 189 -2.45 7.66 0.67
N THR A 190 -2.21 7.52 -0.63
CA THR A 190 -1.01 8.02 -1.28
C THR A 190 -1.16 9.50 -1.58
N GLY A 191 -0.04 10.20 -1.53
CA GLY A 191 -0.01 11.61 -1.86
C GLY A 191 1.36 12.21 -1.71
N ILE A 192 1.48 13.42 -2.21
CA ILE A 192 2.68 14.23 -2.10
C ILE A 192 2.60 14.99 -0.78
N THR A 193 3.54 14.75 0.12
CA THR A 193 3.55 15.37 1.45
C THR A 193 4.20 16.75 1.40
N LYS A 194 3.47 17.81 1.72
CA LYS A 194 4.05 19.15 1.86
C LYS A 194 4.84 19.28 3.16
N ILE A 195 6.11 19.65 3.07
CA ILE A 195 6.96 19.89 4.23
C ILE A 195 6.70 21.31 4.74
N VAL A 196 5.85 21.42 5.76
CA VAL A 196 5.57 22.69 6.44
C VAL A 196 6.44 22.83 7.68
N TYR A 197 6.66 21.72 8.40
CA TYR A 197 7.42 21.69 9.64
C TYR A 197 8.60 20.72 9.57
N LYS A 198 9.58 20.91 10.46
CA LYS A 198 10.72 20.00 10.60
C LYS A 198 10.28 18.55 10.91
N LYS A 199 9.15 18.39 11.61
CA LYS A 199 8.57 17.07 11.92
C LYS A 199 8.15 16.31 10.66
N ASP A 200 7.67 17.01 9.63
CA ASP A 200 7.27 16.39 8.37
C ASP A 200 8.50 15.86 7.63
N TRP A 201 9.55 16.68 7.58
CA TRP A 201 10.86 16.26 7.10
C TRP A 201 11.40 15.05 7.86
N ASP A 202 11.35 15.08 9.20
CA ASP A 202 11.83 13.96 10.03
C ASP A 202 11.09 12.64 9.77
N LYS A 203 9.83 12.67 9.34
CA LYS A 203 9.07 11.48 8.92
C LYS A 203 9.54 10.98 7.55
N ILE A 204 9.57 11.86 6.56
CA ILE A 204 9.96 11.51 5.17
C ILE A 204 11.38 10.98 5.15
N LYS A 205 12.25 11.62 5.94
CA LYS A 205 13.64 11.20 6.01
C LYS A 205 13.74 9.79 6.62
N LYS A 206 12.89 9.28 7.50
CA LYS A 206 13.12 7.88 7.97
C LYS A 206 12.99 6.82 6.86
N LYS A 207 12.41 7.15 5.70
CA LYS A 207 12.19 6.24 4.58
C LYS A 207 13.45 5.81 3.85
N ARG A 208 13.34 4.61 3.26
CA ARG A 208 14.38 3.99 2.42
C ARG A 208 14.57 4.77 1.13
N SER A 209 13.48 5.12 0.44
CA SER A 209 13.51 5.97 -0.76
C SER A 209 12.52 7.13 -0.62
N PHE A 210 12.93 8.32 -1.06
CA PHE A 210 12.03 9.46 -1.16
C PHE A 210 12.45 10.40 -2.29
N LEU A 211 11.45 11.05 -2.88
CA LEU A 211 11.59 12.07 -3.92
C LEU A 211 11.23 13.43 -3.32
N LEU A 212 12.17 14.37 -3.36
CA LEU A 212 11.99 15.73 -2.88
C LEU A 212 11.80 16.69 -4.06
N LEU A 213 10.67 17.38 -4.08
CA LEU A 213 10.29 18.38 -5.08
C LEU A 213 10.49 19.77 -4.47
N GLY A 214 11.58 20.44 -4.85
CA GLY A 214 11.96 21.75 -4.35
C GLY A 214 11.56 22.87 -5.30
N GLY A 215 10.78 23.84 -4.83
CA GLY A 215 10.38 25.00 -5.63
C GLY A 215 10.25 26.25 -4.77
N LYS A 216 10.68 27.40 -5.31
CA LYS A 216 10.66 28.69 -4.59
C LYS A 216 9.27 29.34 -4.56
N THR A 217 8.41 28.99 -5.51
CA THR A 217 7.08 29.58 -5.68
C THR A 217 6.01 28.50 -5.70
N HIS A 218 4.81 28.83 -5.25
CA HIS A 218 3.67 27.92 -5.28
C HIS A 218 3.34 27.37 -6.68
N PRO A 219 3.36 28.18 -7.77
CA PRO A 219 3.13 27.66 -9.12
C PRO A 219 4.10 26.55 -9.52
N LYS A 220 5.41 26.71 -9.27
CA LYS A 220 6.41 25.67 -9.58
C LYS A 220 6.12 24.37 -8.81
N LEU A 221 5.75 24.47 -7.53
CA LEU A 221 5.38 23.30 -6.72
C LEU A 221 4.10 22.61 -7.23
N ASN A 222 3.09 23.39 -7.63
CA ASN A 222 1.83 22.87 -8.16
C ASN A 222 2.03 22.18 -9.51
N ASN A 223 2.88 22.72 -10.39
CA ASN A 223 3.23 22.10 -11.67
C ASN A 223 3.90 20.74 -11.44
N MET A 224 4.88 20.65 -10.54
CA MET A 224 5.51 19.37 -10.19
C MET A 224 4.52 18.40 -9.52
N HIS A 225 3.60 18.92 -8.70
CA HIS A 225 2.54 18.11 -8.09
C HIS A 225 1.63 17.51 -9.15
N ALA A 226 1.22 18.27 -10.16
CA ALA A 226 0.37 17.79 -11.26
C ALA A 226 1.06 16.67 -12.05
N VAL A 227 2.37 16.78 -12.30
CA VAL A 227 3.16 15.75 -13.00
C VAL A 227 3.24 14.44 -12.19
N PHE A 228 3.54 14.51 -10.89
CA PHE A 228 3.78 13.31 -10.08
C PHE A 228 2.53 12.72 -9.43
N SER A 229 1.46 13.50 -9.23
CA SER A 229 0.20 13.05 -8.61
C SER A 229 -0.39 11.77 -9.22
N PRO A 230 -0.49 11.61 -10.56
CA PRO A 230 -1.01 10.38 -11.15
C PRO A 230 -0.11 9.17 -10.90
N GLU A 231 1.21 9.37 -10.77
CA GLU A 231 2.19 8.30 -10.64
C GLU A 231 2.40 7.82 -9.19
N VAL A 232 2.01 8.60 -8.17
CA VAL A 232 2.25 8.24 -6.75
C VAL A 232 1.65 6.88 -6.39
N LYS A 233 0.52 6.52 -7.00
CA LYS A 233 -0.14 5.23 -6.78
C LYS A 233 0.69 4.04 -7.29
N ASN A 234 1.45 4.22 -8.37
CA ASN A 234 2.28 3.17 -8.98
C ASN A 234 3.58 2.95 -8.20
N TYR A 235 4.07 3.97 -7.49
CA TYR A 235 5.38 3.97 -6.83
C TYR A 235 5.28 4.20 -5.32
N ARG A 236 4.42 3.43 -4.63
CA ARG A 236 4.15 3.58 -3.18
C ARG A 236 5.36 3.39 -2.27
N LYS A 237 6.40 2.71 -2.76
CA LYS A 237 7.70 2.54 -2.08
C LYS A 237 8.48 3.86 -1.94
N THR A 238 8.21 4.82 -2.80
CA THR A 238 8.88 6.13 -2.77
C THR A 238 7.96 7.18 -2.21
N LYS A 239 8.32 7.74 -1.06
CA LYS A 239 7.60 8.90 -0.52
C LYS A 239 7.96 10.15 -1.30
N ILE A 240 6.96 10.81 -1.85
CA ILE A 240 7.15 12.08 -2.56
C ILE A 240 6.79 13.22 -1.61
N ALA A 241 7.65 14.24 -1.56
CA ALA A 241 7.45 15.40 -0.72
C ALA A 241 7.76 16.69 -1.45
N THR A 242 7.02 17.76 -1.16
CA THR A 242 7.30 19.10 -1.66
C THR A 242 7.93 19.95 -0.57
N VAL A 243 8.92 20.76 -0.95
CA VAL A 243 9.59 21.70 -0.05
C VAL A 243 9.64 23.09 -0.70
N ASP A 244 9.19 24.08 0.05
CA ASP A 244 9.31 25.48 -0.35
C ASP A 244 10.75 25.95 -0.11
N THR A 245 11.51 26.06 -1.21
CA THR A 245 12.93 26.44 -1.15
C THR A 245 13.15 27.93 -0.86
N SER A 246 12.07 28.73 -0.80
CA SER A 246 12.15 30.11 -0.31
C SER A 246 12.24 30.19 1.23
N PHE A 247 11.73 29.17 1.92
CA PHE A 247 11.72 29.08 3.37
C PHE A 247 12.72 28.04 3.90
N TRP A 248 12.93 26.96 3.15
CA TRP A 248 13.77 25.84 3.53
C TRP A 248 15.00 25.73 2.63
N GLU A 249 16.16 25.56 3.26
CA GLU A 249 17.43 25.29 2.60
C GLU A 249 17.71 23.78 2.65
N VAL A 250 17.85 23.14 1.49
CA VAL A 250 18.19 21.71 1.37
C VAL A 250 19.71 21.54 1.29
N ASN A 251 20.44 21.97 2.32
CA ASN A 251 21.91 22.06 2.28
C ASN A 251 22.58 21.22 3.36
N GLN A 252 22.89 19.95 3.07
CA GLN A 252 23.93 19.14 3.75
C GLN A 252 24.47 18.00 2.90
N LEU A 253 24.52 18.20 1.59
CA LEU A 253 25.14 17.23 0.70
C LEU A 253 26.63 17.56 0.59
N ASP A 254 27.46 16.55 0.32
CA ASP A 254 28.90 16.72 0.16
C ASP A 254 29.17 17.79 -0.92
N GLU A 255 30.24 18.60 -0.80
CA GLU A 255 30.47 19.75 -1.71
C GLU A 255 30.48 19.37 -3.19
N GLU A 256 30.93 18.14 -3.50
CA GLU A 256 30.92 17.56 -4.85
C GLU A 256 29.52 17.34 -5.41
N PHE A 257 28.54 17.15 -4.53
CA PHE A 257 27.14 16.99 -4.90
C PHE A 257 26.49 18.34 -5.15
N VAL A 258 26.75 19.34 -4.30
CA VAL A 258 26.27 20.71 -4.48
C VAL A 258 26.75 21.30 -5.81
N LYS A 259 27.98 20.98 -6.25
CA LYS A 259 28.51 21.39 -7.56
C LYS A 259 27.82 20.76 -8.76
N ALA A 260 27.09 19.66 -8.58
CA ALA A 260 26.33 19.00 -9.63
C ALA A 260 24.83 19.27 -9.56
N LEU A 261 24.41 20.20 -8.69
CA LEU A 261 23.07 20.73 -8.75
C LEU A 261 22.88 21.34 -10.15
N PRO A 262 21.85 20.96 -10.92
CA PRO A 262 21.50 21.71 -12.12
C PRO A 262 21.26 23.17 -11.71
N ALA A 263 21.85 24.10 -12.46
CA ALA A 263 21.67 25.52 -12.18
C ALA A 263 20.16 25.82 -12.25
N PRO A 264 19.56 26.41 -11.21
CA PRO A 264 18.14 26.71 -11.25
C PRO A 264 17.88 27.74 -12.36
N GLU A 265 17.18 27.32 -13.40
CA GLU A 265 16.69 28.22 -14.43
C GLU A 265 15.59 29.09 -13.81
N GLU A 266 15.80 30.41 -13.74
CA GLU A 266 14.83 31.31 -13.10
C GLU A 266 13.46 31.23 -13.81
N ASP A 267 13.50 31.12 -15.14
CA ASP A 267 12.33 31.08 -16.03
C ASP A 267 11.68 29.70 -16.19
N SER A 268 12.20 28.65 -15.53
CA SER A 268 11.59 27.32 -15.63
C SER A 268 10.21 27.28 -14.98
N GLU A 269 9.26 26.59 -15.62
CA GLU A 269 7.93 26.33 -15.05
C GLU A 269 7.98 25.34 -13.87
N PHE A 270 9.08 24.57 -13.77
CA PHE A 270 9.27 23.52 -12.78
C PHE A 270 10.42 23.84 -11.82
N GLY A 271 10.35 23.23 -10.64
CA GLY A 271 11.44 23.29 -9.66
C GLY A 271 12.50 22.22 -9.89
N THR A 272 13.21 21.86 -8.82
CA THR A 272 14.19 20.78 -8.79
C THR A 272 13.55 19.54 -8.19
N ALA A 273 13.70 18.38 -8.84
CA ALA A 273 13.35 17.09 -8.26
C ALA A 273 14.61 16.30 -7.89
N MET A 274 14.70 15.82 -6.66
CA MET A 274 15.85 15.08 -6.12
C MET A 274 15.38 13.75 -5.52
N CYS A 275 15.86 12.63 -6.04
CA CYS A 275 15.64 11.33 -5.43
C CYS A 275 16.79 10.97 -4.49
N VAL A 276 16.45 10.42 -3.33
CA VAL A 276 17.41 9.93 -2.33
C VAL A 276 17.03 8.52 -1.94
N VAL A 277 17.96 7.59 -2.07
CA VAL A 277 17.80 6.18 -1.69
C VAL A 277 18.87 5.78 -0.69
N LYS A 278 18.47 5.17 0.43
CA LYS A 278 19.35 4.53 1.41
C LYS A 278 19.81 3.18 0.85
N GLU A 279 21.13 2.98 0.71
CA GLU A 279 21.66 1.68 0.29
C GLU A 279 21.43 0.63 1.39
N PRO A 280 21.05 -0.61 1.02
CA PRO A 280 21.01 -1.70 1.98
C PRO A 280 22.44 -1.98 2.47
N THR A 281 22.63 -2.04 3.78
CA THR A 281 23.94 -2.33 4.39
C THR A 281 24.38 -3.74 3.99
N ALA A 282 25.42 -3.85 3.15
CA ALA A 282 25.96 -5.13 2.69
C ALA A 282 26.22 -6.08 3.87
N GLY A 283 25.54 -7.22 3.88
CA GLY A 283 25.71 -8.29 4.86
C GLY A 283 24.95 -8.14 6.19
N GLY A 284 23.96 -7.25 6.29
CA GLY A 284 22.97 -7.27 7.37
C GLY A 284 21.62 -7.84 6.89
N PRO A 285 20.85 -8.56 7.74
CA PRO A 285 19.41 -8.73 7.47
C PRO A 285 18.77 -7.37 7.21
N GLU A 286 17.78 -7.29 6.32
CA GLU A 286 17.14 -6.04 5.89
C GLU A 286 16.88 -5.11 7.10
N PRO A 287 17.45 -3.89 7.09
CA PRO A 287 17.61 -3.09 8.29
C PRO A 287 16.41 -2.18 8.48
N ASP A 288 15.26 -2.76 8.83
CA ASP A 288 14.05 -1.95 8.90
C ASP A 288 13.54 -1.69 10.32
N GLU A 289 13.92 -2.45 11.37
CA GLU A 289 13.41 -2.15 12.73
C GLU A 289 14.45 -2.34 13.86
N GLU A 290 15.33 -3.35 13.78
CA GLU A 290 16.21 -3.69 14.92
C GLU A 290 17.30 -2.63 15.19
N GLU A 291 17.73 -1.85 14.20
CA GLU A 291 18.70 -0.76 14.43
C GLU A 291 18.06 0.48 15.08
N ASP A 292 16.82 0.81 14.72
CA ASP A 292 16.13 1.97 15.28
C ASP A 292 15.64 1.67 16.71
N GLU A 293 15.19 0.44 16.98
CA GLU A 293 14.91 -0.01 18.35
C GLU A 293 16.19 -0.02 19.22
N LYS A 294 17.30 -0.57 18.72
CA LYS A 294 18.58 -0.54 19.45
C LYS A 294 19.11 0.89 19.64
N ALA A 295 18.81 1.82 18.74
CA ALA A 295 19.20 3.22 18.90
C ALA A 295 18.34 3.91 19.96
N GLU A 296 17.04 3.63 20.02
CA GLU A 296 16.14 4.18 21.04
C GLU A 296 16.39 3.56 22.42
N GLU A 297 16.66 2.25 22.48
CA GLU A 297 17.05 1.56 23.71
C GLU A 297 18.39 2.10 24.23
N LYS A 298 19.39 2.29 23.35
CA LYS A 298 20.66 2.94 23.72
C LYS A 298 20.48 4.38 24.20
N ALA A 299 19.58 5.15 23.59
CA ALA A 299 19.28 6.51 24.04
C ALA A 299 18.65 6.53 25.43
N LYS A 300 17.74 5.58 25.72
CA LYS A 300 17.16 5.37 27.06
C LYS A 300 18.24 4.96 28.06
N THR A 301 19.13 4.04 27.69
CA THR A 301 20.26 3.62 28.56
C THR A 301 21.25 4.76 28.81
N GLU A 302 21.53 5.61 27.81
CA GLU A 302 22.40 6.78 27.99
C GLU A 302 21.75 7.84 28.89
N GLU A 303 20.44 8.06 28.78
CA GLU A 303 19.73 8.99 29.66
C GLU A 303 19.71 8.49 31.11
N GLU A 304 19.49 7.19 31.32
CA GLU A 304 19.58 6.54 32.63
C GLU A 304 20.99 6.62 33.21
N LYS A 305 22.03 6.27 32.43
CA LYS A 305 23.44 6.44 32.83
C LYS A 305 23.79 7.89 33.14
N ARG A 306 23.23 8.86 32.40
CA ARG A 306 23.44 10.29 32.67
C ARG A 306 22.72 10.74 33.94
N ALA A 307 21.57 10.16 34.26
CA ALA A 307 20.87 10.39 35.52
C ALA A 307 21.64 9.80 36.71
N GLU A 308 22.20 8.59 36.57
CA GLU A 308 23.07 7.96 37.57
C GLU A 308 24.38 8.74 37.77
N ALA A 309 25.03 9.18 36.69
CA ALA A 309 26.24 10.00 36.77
C ALA A 309 25.97 11.35 37.47
N LYS A 310 24.80 11.97 37.24
CA LYS A 310 24.38 13.19 37.97
C LYS A 310 24.12 12.92 39.44
N LYS A 311 23.60 11.73 39.80
CA LYS A 311 23.45 11.30 41.20
C LYS A 311 24.81 11.11 41.86
N ALA A 312 25.73 10.40 41.22
CA ALA A 312 27.09 10.17 41.71
C ALA A 312 27.89 11.47 41.91
N PHE A 313 27.68 12.47 41.04
CA PHE A 313 28.29 13.80 41.17
C PHE A 313 27.74 14.59 42.37
N LYS A 314 26.49 14.36 42.77
CA LYS A 314 25.86 15.02 43.91
C LYS A 314 26.32 14.45 45.26
N ASP A 315 26.79 13.21 45.27
CA ASP A 315 27.25 12.51 46.48
C ASP A 315 28.75 12.72 46.77
N GLY A 316 29.40 13.69 46.13
CA GLY A 316 30.74 14.18 46.52
C GLY A 316 31.86 13.14 46.46
N LYS A 317 31.69 12.09 45.63
CA LYS A 317 32.72 11.05 45.47
C LYS A 317 33.68 11.48 44.38
N ASP A 318 34.87 11.95 44.77
CA ASP A 318 36.02 12.22 43.90
C ASP A 318 36.49 10.91 43.23
N GLY A 319 35.75 10.51 42.21
CA GLY A 319 35.96 9.29 41.43
C GLY A 319 36.82 9.58 40.21
N LYS A 320 38.08 9.13 40.32
CA LYS A 320 39.07 8.88 39.27
C LYS A 320 38.45 8.74 37.86
N LYS A 321 38.75 9.71 37.00
CA LYS A 321 38.41 9.77 35.58
C LYS A 321 39.21 8.71 34.82
N GLU A 322 38.69 7.49 34.75
CA GLU A 322 39.26 6.42 33.93
C GLU A 322 39.03 6.72 32.44
N GLU A 323 40.08 6.55 31.65
CA GLU A 323 40.10 6.79 30.21
C GLU A 323 39.16 5.82 29.47
N GLU A 324 37.94 6.28 29.16
CA GLU A 324 37.09 5.71 28.12
C GLU A 324 37.67 6.08 26.75
N LYS A 325 38.74 5.38 26.35
CA LYS A 325 39.35 5.49 25.02
C LYS A 325 39.40 4.11 24.37
N LYS A 326 38.81 4.05 23.17
CA LYS A 326 38.93 3.00 22.13
C LYS A 326 37.89 1.88 22.14
N ASP A 327 36.66 2.23 21.75
CA ASP A 327 35.80 1.31 20.97
C ASP A 327 35.10 2.05 19.81
N GLU A 328 35.80 3.01 19.20
CA GLU A 328 35.36 3.69 17.97
C GLU A 328 35.68 2.88 16.70
N LYS A 329 35.53 1.54 16.76
CA LYS A 329 35.86 0.65 15.65
C LYS A 329 34.60 0.27 14.87
N ASN A 330 34.58 0.72 13.61
CA ASN A 330 33.67 0.27 12.54
C ASN A 330 32.18 0.58 12.73
N LYS A 331 31.83 1.85 12.99
CA LYS A 331 30.46 2.29 12.72
C LYS A 331 30.24 2.21 11.21
N LYS A 332 29.47 1.22 10.74
CA LYS A 332 29.08 1.08 9.33
C LYS A 332 28.46 2.41 8.89
N VAL A 333 29.17 3.14 8.02
CA VAL A 333 28.69 4.42 7.49
C VAL A 333 27.52 4.14 6.56
N LYS A 334 26.36 4.73 6.85
CA LYS A 334 25.18 4.63 5.98
C LYS A 334 25.49 5.35 4.68
N LYS A 335 25.29 4.68 3.55
CA LYS A 335 25.48 5.22 2.20
C LYS A 335 24.13 5.55 1.58
N TYR A 336 24.08 6.63 0.83
CA TYR A 336 22.89 7.10 0.13
C TYR A 336 23.20 7.30 -1.34
N ARG A 337 22.34 6.82 -2.24
CA ARG A 337 22.39 7.16 -3.67
C ARG A 337 21.46 8.33 -3.94
N ILE A 338 21.96 9.33 -4.66
CA ILE A 338 21.23 10.57 -4.89
C ILE A 338 21.40 11.00 -6.34
N ALA A 339 20.28 11.40 -6.95
CA ALA A 339 20.24 11.95 -8.29
C ALA A 339 19.24 13.10 -8.38
N TYR A 340 19.45 13.96 -9.36
CA TYR A 340 18.50 14.99 -9.78
C TYR A 340 17.79 14.53 -11.04
N LEU A 341 16.57 15.03 -11.23
CA LEU A 341 15.88 14.89 -12.51
C LEU A 341 16.55 15.81 -13.54
N ASP A 342 17.00 15.23 -14.65
CA ASP A 342 17.75 15.95 -15.68
C ASP A 342 16.84 16.73 -16.67
N SER A 343 15.61 16.27 -16.88
CA SER A 343 14.63 16.90 -17.76
C SER A 343 13.19 16.71 -17.27
N TRP A 344 12.34 17.72 -17.48
CA TRP A 344 10.90 17.66 -17.19
C TRP A 344 10.06 17.24 -18.41
N GLU A 345 10.70 16.97 -19.55
CA GLU A 345 10.01 16.68 -20.80
C GLU A 345 9.66 15.19 -20.96
N GLY A 346 8.51 14.92 -21.57
CA GLY A 346 8.08 13.56 -21.92
C GLY A 346 7.98 12.63 -20.70
N ASP A 347 8.50 11.41 -20.85
CA ASP A 347 8.47 10.36 -19.83
C ASP A 347 9.60 10.48 -18.78
N ALA A 348 10.47 11.49 -18.87
CA ALA A 348 11.62 11.62 -17.98
C ALA A 348 11.24 11.66 -16.48
N PRO A 349 10.20 12.39 -16.04
CA PRO A 349 9.77 12.36 -14.63
C PRO A 349 9.33 10.97 -14.17
N ARG A 350 8.59 10.23 -15.01
CA ARG A 350 8.10 8.89 -14.70
C ARG A 350 9.26 7.90 -14.60
N GLN A 351 10.16 7.88 -15.58
CA GLN A 351 11.35 7.01 -15.56
C GLN A 351 12.25 7.31 -14.36
N PHE A 352 12.37 8.59 -13.98
CA PHE A 352 13.14 8.99 -12.81
C PHE A 352 12.51 8.48 -11.50
N LEU A 353 11.19 8.56 -11.36
CA LEU A 353 10.46 8.01 -10.21
C LEU A 353 10.55 6.47 -10.17
N GLU A 354 10.48 5.80 -11.33
CA GLU A 354 10.67 4.35 -11.42
C GLU A 354 12.06 3.93 -10.93
N LYS A 355 13.12 4.60 -11.40
CA LYS A 355 14.49 4.39 -10.93
C LYS A 355 14.63 4.67 -9.44
N CYS A 356 13.96 5.70 -8.94
CA CYS A 356 13.91 6.03 -7.51
C CYS A 356 13.29 4.89 -6.67
N ALA A 357 12.17 4.35 -7.13
CA ALA A 357 11.46 3.24 -6.48
C ALA A 357 12.22 1.92 -6.57
N ALA A 358 12.97 1.69 -7.64
CA ALA A 358 13.84 0.53 -7.84
C ALA A 358 15.09 0.52 -6.93
N GLY A 359 15.34 1.62 -6.20
CA GLY A 359 16.49 1.75 -5.32
C GLY A 359 17.67 2.54 -5.90
N GLY A 360 17.43 3.27 -7.00
CA GLY A 360 18.41 4.10 -7.68
C GLY A 360 19.33 3.32 -8.62
N GLU A 361 20.01 4.05 -9.50
CA GLU A 361 20.96 3.46 -10.46
C GLU A 361 22.39 3.46 -9.90
N GLU A 362 23.26 2.64 -10.47
CA GLU A 362 24.69 2.61 -10.11
C GLU A 362 25.42 3.91 -10.50
N SER A 363 24.90 4.64 -11.48
CA SER A 363 25.40 5.95 -11.93
C SER A 363 25.11 7.07 -10.93
N TRP A 364 24.21 6.85 -9.97
CA TRP A 364 23.82 7.87 -9.01
C TRP A 364 24.94 8.16 -8.02
N LYS A 365 25.03 9.41 -7.59
CA LYS A 365 26.11 9.83 -6.70
C LYS A 365 25.91 9.20 -5.33
N VAL A 366 26.99 8.65 -4.78
CA VAL A 366 26.99 8.07 -3.44
C VAL A 366 27.40 9.14 -2.43
N ALA A 367 26.51 9.46 -1.49
CA ALA A 367 26.77 10.34 -0.37
C ALA A 367 26.89 9.54 0.93
N ASN A 368 27.82 9.94 1.80
CA ASN A 368 27.97 9.35 3.14
C ASN A 368 27.05 10.02 4.17
N LYS A 369 26.47 11.16 3.80
CA LYS A 369 25.52 11.90 4.61
C LYS A 369 24.19 11.97 3.90
N ARG A 370 23.17 11.95 4.72
CA ARG A 370 21.82 12.20 4.30
C ARG A 370 21.63 13.69 4.05
N PRO A 371 20.85 14.12 3.03
CA PRO A 371 20.42 15.51 2.97
C PRO A 371 19.67 15.90 4.25
N GLU A 372 19.82 17.16 4.64
CA GLU A 372 19.03 17.78 5.70
C GLU A 372 18.38 19.06 5.17
N VAL A 373 17.23 19.37 5.75
CA VAL A 373 16.50 20.60 5.47
C VAL A 373 16.61 21.52 6.68
N ARG A 374 17.01 22.77 6.46
CA ARG A 374 17.17 23.81 7.50
C ARG A 374 16.29 25.00 7.17
N VAL A 375 15.74 25.65 8.19
CA VAL A 375 14.97 26.88 7.99
C VAL A 375 15.94 27.99 7.57
N ILE A 376 15.65 28.69 6.49
CA ILE A 376 16.38 29.91 6.11
C ILE A 376 16.03 30.96 7.17
N PRO A 377 17.01 31.44 7.96
CA PRO A 377 16.73 32.44 8.98
C PRO A 377 16.17 33.68 8.31
N SER A 378 14.97 34.10 8.72
CA SER A 378 14.40 35.35 8.22
C SER A 378 15.35 36.49 8.59
N LYS A 379 15.59 37.41 7.64
CA LYS A 379 16.33 38.63 7.96
C LYS A 379 15.59 39.31 9.13
N PRO A 380 16.28 39.66 10.23
CA PRO A 380 15.62 40.25 11.39
C PRO A 380 14.83 41.47 10.92
N LYS A 381 13.49 41.40 11.05
CA LYS A 381 12.63 42.53 10.71
C LYS A 381 12.99 43.65 11.68
N VAL A 382 13.56 44.74 11.16
CA VAL A 382 13.80 45.95 11.95
C VAL A 382 12.44 46.51 12.32
N VAL A 383 11.95 46.16 13.51
CA VAL A 383 10.76 46.79 14.07
C VAL A 383 11.16 48.22 14.39
N LYS A 384 10.81 49.15 13.50
CA LYS A 384 10.88 50.58 13.81
C LYS A 384 10.04 50.76 15.05
N ARG A 385 10.67 51.17 16.16
CA ARG A 385 9.93 51.59 17.35
C ARG A 385 8.89 52.61 16.88
N PRO A 386 7.60 52.49 17.27
CA PRO A 386 6.65 53.55 17.02
C PRO A 386 7.27 54.84 17.53
N SER A 387 7.47 55.80 16.62
CA SER A 387 8.10 57.06 16.94
C SER A 387 7.28 57.70 18.05
N ARG A 388 7.86 57.83 19.24
CA ARG A 388 7.25 58.50 20.41
C ARG A 388 7.17 60.03 20.22
N GLY A 389 7.15 60.50 18.98
CA GLY A 389 7.16 61.90 18.58
C GLY A 389 5.95 62.18 17.72
N GLY A 390 4.89 62.64 18.36
CA GLY A 390 3.60 62.91 17.71
C GLY A 390 2.47 62.91 18.73
N ALA A 391 2.63 63.64 19.84
CA ALA A 391 1.48 64.11 20.60
C ALA A 391 0.76 65.16 19.75
N GLU A 392 0.19 64.74 18.63
CA GLU A 392 -0.78 65.54 17.92
C GLU A 392 -2.04 65.48 18.76
N LYS A 393 -2.41 66.64 19.31
CA LYS A 393 -3.65 66.85 20.05
C LYS A 393 -4.80 66.25 19.24
N VAL A 394 -5.27 65.08 19.64
CA VAL A 394 -6.60 64.60 19.29
C VAL A 394 -7.54 65.57 19.98
N THR A 395 -8.03 66.54 19.21
CA THR A 395 -9.13 67.41 19.60
C THR A 395 -10.31 66.52 19.93
N ALA A 396 -10.82 66.66 21.14
CA ALA A 396 -12.02 65.99 21.63
C ALA A 396 -13.18 66.21 20.65
N SER A 397 -13.53 65.18 19.88
CA SER A 397 -14.88 65.04 19.36
C SER A 397 -15.68 64.29 20.40
N GLU A 398 -16.63 65.01 20.99
CA GLU A 398 -17.67 64.51 21.87
C GLU A 398 -18.47 63.41 21.13
N ASP A 399 -18.41 62.18 21.61
CA ASP A 399 -19.60 61.34 21.59
C ASP A 399 -19.54 60.32 22.76
N ASP A 400 -20.32 60.66 23.77
CA ASP A 400 -20.45 60.01 25.06
C ASP A 400 -21.50 58.90 24.97
N GLY A 401 -21.08 57.75 24.46
CA GLY A 401 -21.86 56.52 24.40
C GLY A 401 -21.65 55.61 25.61
N THR A 402 -21.38 56.15 26.80
CA THR A 402 -21.02 55.38 27.99
C THR A 402 -22.25 54.73 28.64
N LYS A 403 -22.73 53.61 28.09
CA LYS A 403 -23.72 52.74 28.75
C LYS A 403 -23.03 52.00 29.92
N LYS A 404 -23.15 52.60 31.11
CA LYS A 404 -22.87 51.98 32.42
C LYS A 404 -23.60 50.64 32.58
N GLY A 405 -22.87 49.59 32.96
CA GLY A 405 -23.45 48.50 33.75
C GLY A 405 -23.06 47.08 33.39
N GLY A 406 -21.77 46.75 33.39
CA GLY A 406 -21.31 45.36 33.46
C GLY A 406 -20.11 45.28 34.40
N LYS A 407 -20.24 44.59 35.53
CA LYS A 407 -19.15 44.32 36.46
C LYS A 407 -18.09 43.45 35.77
N GLU A 408 -17.07 44.06 35.20
CA GLU A 408 -15.89 43.32 34.76
C GLU A 408 -15.02 42.93 35.95
N ARG A 409 -14.95 41.61 36.16
CA ARG A 409 -13.97 40.94 37.01
C ARG A 409 -12.57 41.15 36.40
N ILE A 410 -11.75 41.92 37.09
CA ILE A 410 -10.31 41.99 36.86
C ILE A 410 -9.72 40.61 37.17
N GLY A 411 -9.25 39.89 36.14
CA GLY A 411 -8.60 38.58 36.31
C GLY A 411 -8.86 37.51 35.25
N ARG A 412 -9.57 37.80 34.14
CA ARG A 412 -9.55 36.93 32.95
C ARG A 412 -8.63 37.54 31.89
N ARG A 413 -7.79 36.70 31.28
CA ARG A 413 -6.97 37.05 30.12
C ARG A 413 -7.91 37.50 28.99
N ALA A 414 -7.57 38.60 28.35
CA ALA A 414 -8.34 39.21 27.28
C ALA A 414 -7.97 38.60 25.90
N ASP A 415 -8.03 37.28 25.78
CA ASP A 415 -7.71 36.58 24.52
C ASP A 415 -8.78 35.54 24.11
N ASP A 416 -10.00 35.60 24.69
CA ASP A 416 -11.18 34.85 24.21
C ASP A 416 -12.21 35.86 23.65
N GLU A 417 -11.79 36.68 22.67
CA GLU A 417 -12.74 37.24 21.70
C GLU A 417 -13.03 36.12 20.70
N GLU A 418 -14.23 35.55 20.78
CA GLU A 418 -14.86 34.78 19.72
C GLU A 418 -14.78 35.62 18.43
N LYS A 419 -13.74 35.39 17.64
CA LYS A 419 -13.83 35.63 16.21
C LYS A 419 -15.02 34.81 15.71
N PRO A 420 -15.91 35.38 14.87
CA PRO A 420 -16.79 34.54 14.08
C PRO A 420 -15.90 33.52 13.37
N GLU A 421 -16.28 32.26 13.45
CA GLU A 421 -15.75 31.20 12.60
C GLU A 421 -16.06 31.60 11.15
N GLU A 422 -15.25 32.49 10.58
CA GLU A 422 -14.89 32.41 9.18
C GLU A 422 -14.18 31.07 9.09
N GLU A 423 -14.97 30.06 8.72
CA GLU A 423 -14.49 28.84 8.12
C GLU A 423 -13.52 29.28 7.03
N ASP A 424 -12.22 29.34 7.37
CA ASP A 424 -11.14 29.19 6.42
C ASP A 424 -11.32 27.78 5.84
N ASP A 425 -12.28 27.69 4.91
CA ASP A 425 -12.34 26.73 3.82
C ASP A 425 -11.02 26.86 3.06
N PHE A 426 -9.97 26.33 3.68
CA PHE A 426 -8.83 25.81 2.96
C PHE A 426 -9.37 24.57 2.27
N GLU A 427 -10.12 24.80 1.18
CA GLU A 427 -10.48 23.80 0.21
C GLU A 427 -9.18 23.08 -0.14
N ASP A 428 -9.07 21.87 0.40
CA ASP A 428 -8.21 20.82 -0.12
C ASP A 428 -8.51 20.82 -1.62
N PHE A 429 -7.64 21.46 -2.40
CA PHE A 429 -7.79 21.63 -3.84
C PHE A 429 -8.04 20.23 -4.43
N ASN A 430 -9.31 19.95 -4.72
CA ASN A 430 -9.80 18.70 -5.25
C ASN A 430 -10.11 18.98 -6.72
N PRO A 431 -9.17 18.78 -7.66
CA PRO A 431 -9.34 19.15 -9.06
C PRO A 431 -10.36 18.28 -9.83
N GLU A 432 -11.35 17.69 -9.17
CA GLU A 432 -12.32 16.75 -9.76
C GLU A 432 -13.80 17.17 -9.62
N GLN A 433 -14.12 18.41 -9.28
CA GLN A 433 -15.49 18.93 -9.40
C GLN A 433 -15.63 19.87 -10.60
N GLY A 434 -15.73 19.25 -11.77
CA GLY A 434 -16.37 19.80 -12.96
C GLY A 434 -17.54 18.90 -13.32
N GLU A 435 -18.62 18.95 -12.55
CA GLU A 435 -19.88 18.32 -12.93
C GLU A 435 -20.59 19.25 -13.92
N GLY A 436 -20.55 18.88 -15.19
CA GLY A 436 -21.48 19.39 -16.19
C GLY A 436 -22.85 18.79 -15.92
N GLU A 437 -23.78 19.63 -15.45
CA GLU A 437 -25.21 19.34 -15.46
C GLU A 437 -25.67 19.23 -16.92
N GLY A 438 -25.73 18.00 -17.42
CA GLY A 438 -26.43 17.67 -18.66
C GLY A 438 -27.83 17.21 -18.32
N GLU A 439 -28.81 18.09 -18.53
CA GLU A 439 -30.23 17.78 -18.49
C GLU A 439 -30.53 16.62 -19.44
N GLY A 440 -30.98 15.49 -18.87
CA GLY A 440 -31.46 14.34 -19.63
C GLY A 440 -32.85 14.62 -20.18
N GLU A 441 -32.89 15.16 -21.40
CA GLU A 441 -34.09 15.29 -22.22
C GLU A 441 -34.49 13.92 -22.77
N GLU A 442 -35.80 13.63 -22.71
CA GLU A 442 -36.42 12.43 -23.23
C GLU A 442 -36.39 12.39 -24.78
N GLY A 443 -35.98 11.27 -25.36
CA GLY A 443 -36.19 10.92 -26.78
C GLY A 443 -35.91 9.42 -26.96
N LEU A 444 -36.92 8.55 -27.03
CA LEU A 444 -37.75 8.19 -28.18
C LEU A 444 -37.00 8.03 -29.52
N PHE A 445 -37.04 6.80 -30.04
CA PHE A 445 -36.99 6.34 -31.45
C PHE A 445 -35.63 6.08 -32.17
N GLY A 446 -35.62 4.95 -32.91
CA GLY A 446 -34.71 4.62 -34.03
C GLY A 446 -33.90 3.33 -33.83
N THR A 447 -34.46 2.12 -33.93
CA THR A 447 -34.50 1.23 -35.13
C THR A 447 -33.32 1.31 -36.10
N GLU A 448 -32.65 0.16 -36.22
CA GLU A 448 -31.97 -0.42 -37.40
C GLU A 448 -30.77 0.32 -37.99
N GLU A 449 -29.57 -0.27 -37.82
CA GLU A 449 -28.53 -0.17 -38.84
C GLU A 449 -27.79 -1.51 -38.96
N GLU A 450 -27.83 -2.05 -40.16
CA GLU A 450 -27.14 -3.25 -40.64
C GLU A 450 -25.61 -3.06 -40.49
N GLN A 451 -24.94 -4.08 -39.98
CA GLN A 451 -23.48 -4.13 -39.95
C GLN A 451 -23.01 -4.98 -41.14
N ASP A 452 -22.63 -4.28 -42.20
CA ASP A 452 -21.99 -4.84 -43.39
C ASP A 452 -20.52 -5.18 -43.04
N VAL A 453 -20.14 -6.44 -43.23
CA VAL A 453 -18.80 -6.96 -42.93
C VAL A 453 -17.96 -6.79 -44.19
N GLY A 454 -17.16 -5.73 -44.23
CA GLY A 454 -16.12 -5.54 -45.24
C GLY A 454 -14.92 -6.46 -45.00
N GLU A 455 -14.72 -7.40 -45.92
CA GLU A 455 -13.48 -8.16 -46.10
C GLU A 455 -12.40 -7.24 -46.68
N ASP A 456 -11.28 -7.05 -45.97
CA ASP A 456 -10.06 -6.48 -46.56
C ASP A 456 -8.99 -7.59 -46.67
N GLU A 457 -8.80 -8.06 -47.90
CA GLU A 457 -7.67 -8.89 -48.32
C GLU A 457 -6.44 -8.02 -48.68
N ALA A 458 -5.30 -8.43 -48.12
CA ALA A 458 -3.95 -8.50 -48.70
C ALA A 458 -3.39 -7.37 -49.60
N ALA A 459 -2.24 -6.82 -49.19
CA ALA A 459 -1.04 -6.75 -50.03
C ALA A 459 0.23 -6.64 -49.16
N VAL A 460 1.07 -7.66 -49.19
CA VAL A 460 2.45 -7.63 -48.69
C VAL A 460 3.35 -7.62 -49.91
N ASP A 461 3.96 -6.48 -50.19
CA ASP A 461 5.04 -6.36 -51.18
C ASP A 461 6.35 -6.86 -50.56
N VAL A 462 6.97 -7.82 -51.25
CA VAL A 462 8.33 -8.30 -51.01
C VAL A 462 9.17 -7.80 -52.18
N GLU A 463 10.06 -6.83 -51.94
CA GLU A 463 11.14 -6.51 -52.87
C GLU A 463 12.35 -7.41 -52.59
N LEU A 464 12.95 -7.89 -53.68
CA LEU A 464 14.18 -8.69 -53.78
C LEU A 464 15.33 -7.82 -54.27
#